data_AF-A0A9W6GQF6-F1
#
_entry.id   AF-A0A9W6GQF6-F1
#
_cell.length_a   1.000
_cell.length_b   1.000
_cell.length_c   1.000
_cell.angle_alpha   90.00
_cell.angle_beta   90.00
_cell.angle_gamma   90.00
#
_symmetry.space_group_name_H-M   'P 1'
#
loop_
_entity.id
_entity.type
_entity.pdbx_description
1 polymer ?
#
loop_
_entity_poly.entity_id
_entity_poly.type
_entity_poly.pdbx_seq_one_letter_code
_entity_poly.pdbx_strand_id
1 'polypeptide(L)'
;MPAVIIGDIDTGLNYATNSQVWINQGEIPKGLPIKDVDGDLVITFKDLNAPYYYNAPYVRDSNGNGVIDGQDLLADTRWANGVDDDQNGYLDDLVGWNFVYGTNDATDINGHGTWIASIISQSAGPSTYIVPIQIIGNFPSGAWSQAVDYFTALAKAAKARGGGERYIATNNPYSGNVPDWSAEMTALSNAARADILFLAGAGNDPTVDNDITAKYPANLSSYRLAGADCVISVTAIDGSGAISGNFGRYAVDIAAQGGSTSAAVAYATGAVAAYALKWPGATAQQIRSTLFASAVPTAQSVGKTASGGVLDQATFLNKTPALTPTGATMLGTYKGETLTGTSDDDLFVGHPDGATGRLASNEVDTLTGGAGNDMFVVGSSYELGGRTDFAVITDFAAGDKIGVAGAVADYEVRDASARGASGAGVYRKSDGELVAIVQGKSAGQISAADFIGTR
;
A
#
# COMPACT_ATOMS: atom_id res chain seq x y z
N MET A 1 16.35 15.09 5.73
CA MET A 1 14.97 14.78 5.28
C MET A 1 14.47 13.71 6.23
N PRO A 2 13.18 13.66 6.59
CA PRO A 2 12.69 12.62 7.50
C PRO A 2 12.96 11.23 6.93
N ALA A 3 13.45 10.33 7.77
CA ALA A 3 13.70 8.93 7.41
C ALA A 3 12.40 8.24 6.97
N VAL A 4 12.45 7.49 5.88
CA VAL A 4 11.34 6.66 5.40
C VAL A 4 11.56 5.22 5.85
N ILE A 5 10.58 4.63 6.52
CA ILE A 5 10.66 3.31 7.13
C ILE A 5 9.73 2.35 6.39
N ILE A 6 10.26 1.19 6.04
CA ILE A 6 9.56 0.10 5.35
C ILE A 6 9.65 -1.17 6.17
N GLY A 7 8.53 -1.87 6.37
CA GLY A 7 8.52 -3.19 7.00
C GLY A 7 8.70 -4.27 5.94
N ASP A 8 9.74 -5.10 6.04
CA ASP A 8 9.90 -6.27 5.17
C ASP A 8 9.46 -7.52 5.91
N ILE A 9 8.23 -7.97 5.61
CA ILE A 9 7.60 -9.11 6.26
C ILE A 9 7.96 -10.36 5.45
N ASP A 10 9.01 -11.08 5.85
CA ASP A 10 9.59 -12.18 5.05
C ASP A 10 10.35 -13.19 5.94
N THR A 11 11.46 -13.76 5.46
CA THR A 11 12.32 -14.71 6.18
C THR A 11 13.33 -14.04 7.11
N GLY A 12 13.32 -12.72 7.27
CA GLY A 12 14.30 -11.95 8.03
C GLY A 12 15.31 -11.25 7.14
N LEU A 13 16.37 -10.68 7.74
CA LEU A 13 17.40 -9.96 6.99
C LEU A 13 18.81 -10.23 7.55
N ASN A 14 19.81 -10.34 6.66
CA ASN A 14 21.21 -10.34 7.04
C ASN A 14 21.72 -8.92 7.28
N TYR A 15 21.90 -8.55 8.55
CA TYR A 15 22.25 -7.20 8.98
C TYR A 15 23.60 -6.73 8.44
N ALA A 16 24.59 -7.62 8.38
CA ALA A 16 25.96 -7.28 7.97
C ALA A 16 26.04 -6.80 6.50
N THR A 17 25.12 -7.27 5.66
CA THR A 17 25.12 -7.01 4.22
C THR A 17 24.22 -5.86 3.79
N ASN A 18 23.38 -5.35 4.69
CA ASN A 18 22.44 -4.27 4.39
C ASN A 18 22.67 -3.08 5.33
N SER A 19 23.12 -1.96 4.77
CA SER A 19 23.38 -0.74 5.55
C SER A 19 22.11 0.05 5.90
N GLN A 20 20.96 -0.33 5.36
CA GLN A 20 19.67 0.35 5.55
C GLN A 20 18.78 -0.36 6.57
N VAL A 21 19.33 -1.22 7.44
CA VAL A 21 18.55 -1.77 8.56
C VAL A 21 18.14 -0.65 9.50
N TRP A 22 16.86 -0.62 9.84
CA TRP A 22 16.32 0.35 10.79
C TRP A 22 16.76 0.02 12.20
N ILE A 23 17.12 1.06 12.96
CA ILE A 23 17.25 0.99 14.41
C ILE A 23 16.00 1.62 15.00
N ASN A 24 15.25 0.89 15.82
CA ASN A 24 14.09 1.44 16.52
C ASN A 24 14.55 2.53 17.48
N GLN A 25 14.29 3.79 17.13
CA GLN A 25 14.71 4.95 17.93
C GLN A 25 14.05 4.98 19.32
N GLY A 26 12.89 4.33 19.47
CA GLY A 26 12.19 4.21 20.75
C GLY A 26 12.93 3.33 21.75
N GLU A 27 13.67 2.33 21.25
CA GLU A 27 14.40 1.34 22.05
C GLU A 27 15.86 1.73 22.32
N ILE A 28 16.34 2.88 21.80
CA ILE A 28 17.71 3.31 22.10
C ILE A 28 17.80 3.67 23.59
N PRO A 29 18.64 2.99 24.38
CA PRO A 29 18.68 3.20 25.82
C PRO A 29 19.08 4.63 26.16
N LYS A 30 18.27 5.32 26.96
CA LYS A 30 18.46 6.73 27.37
C LYS A 30 19.80 6.98 28.09
N GLY A 31 20.42 5.94 28.64
CA GLY A 31 21.73 6.00 29.31
C GLY A 31 22.94 5.99 28.36
N LEU A 32 22.75 5.71 27.08
CA LEU A 32 23.81 5.70 26.08
C LEU A 32 23.83 7.03 25.33
N PRO A 33 24.88 7.87 25.47
CA PRO A 33 24.97 9.14 24.78
C PRO A 33 25.47 8.92 23.34
N ILE A 34 24.64 8.24 22.54
CA ILE A 34 24.89 8.00 21.12
C ILE A 34 24.77 9.31 20.36
N LYS A 35 25.72 9.54 19.45
CA LYS A 35 25.77 10.72 18.61
C LYS A 35 25.24 10.40 17.22
N ASP A 36 24.28 11.20 16.76
CA ASP A 36 23.95 11.40 15.35
C ASP A 36 25.14 12.12 14.68
N VAL A 37 25.87 11.41 13.83
CA VAL A 37 27.13 11.88 13.25
C VAL A 37 26.90 12.66 11.97
N ASP A 38 25.89 12.30 11.19
CA ASP A 38 25.61 12.96 9.92
C ASP A 38 24.50 14.03 9.98
N GLY A 39 23.83 14.15 11.13
CA GLY A 39 22.89 15.20 11.45
C GLY A 39 21.52 15.02 10.81
N ASP A 40 21.13 13.78 10.48
CA ASP A 40 19.86 13.47 9.84
C ASP A 40 18.69 13.25 10.81
N LEU A 41 18.95 13.42 12.12
CA LEU A 41 18.01 13.35 13.25
C LEU A 41 17.60 11.93 13.65
N VAL A 42 18.23 10.88 13.10
CA VAL A 42 18.03 9.50 13.53
C VAL A 42 19.38 8.84 13.80
N ILE A 43 19.42 7.88 14.74
CA ILE A 43 20.60 7.05 14.95
C ILE A 43 20.51 5.85 14.02
N THR A 44 21.53 5.66 13.19
CA THR A 44 21.60 4.57 12.21
C THR A 44 22.90 3.80 12.34
N PHE A 45 23.00 2.66 11.66
CA PHE A 45 24.28 1.93 11.60
C PHE A 45 25.40 2.74 10.95
N LYS A 46 25.10 3.77 10.15
CA LYS A 46 26.09 4.70 9.63
C LYS A 46 26.73 5.52 10.76
N ASP A 47 25.95 5.94 11.75
CA ASP A 47 26.44 6.66 12.93
C ASP A 47 27.26 5.75 13.84
N LEU A 48 26.79 4.52 14.04
CA LEU A 48 27.47 3.53 14.87
C LEU A 48 28.81 3.08 14.26
N ASN A 49 28.90 3.04 12.93
CA ASN A 49 30.13 2.73 12.19
C ASN A 49 30.98 3.97 11.84
N ALA A 50 30.57 5.16 12.24
CA ALA A 50 31.35 6.37 11.99
C ALA A 50 32.74 6.29 12.67
N PRO A 51 33.74 7.08 12.21
CA PRO A 51 35.10 7.03 12.74
C PRO A 51 35.18 6.98 14.28
N TYR A 52 36.07 6.10 14.74
CA TYR A 52 36.13 5.45 16.06
C TYR A 52 35.84 6.27 17.34
N TYR A 53 35.89 7.60 17.31
CA TYR A 53 35.79 8.40 18.54
C TYR A 53 34.37 8.85 18.91
N TYR A 54 33.37 8.72 18.03
CA TYR A 54 32.01 9.17 18.36
C TYR A 54 31.23 8.15 19.19
N ASN A 55 31.02 6.94 18.65
CA ASN A 55 30.11 5.96 19.24
C ASN A 55 30.80 4.68 19.73
N ALA A 56 32.08 4.43 19.40
CA ALA A 56 32.79 3.20 19.77
C ALA A 56 32.87 2.88 21.29
N PRO A 57 32.76 3.82 22.24
CA PRO A 57 32.62 3.47 23.66
C PRO A 57 31.31 2.74 24.01
N TYR A 58 30.29 2.89 23.16
CA TYR A 58 28.91 2.46 23.41
C TYR A 58 28.48 1.28 22.56
N VAL A 59 29.24 0.93 21.51
CA VAL A 59 28.98 -0.22 20.64
C VAL A 59 30.27 -0.99 20.38
N ARG A 60 30.14 -2.29 20.15
CA ARG A 60 31.27 -3.17 19.87
C ARG A 60 30.88 -4.22 18.84
N ASP A 61 31.73 -4.39 17.83
CA ASP A 61 31.70 -5.54 16.92
C ASP A 61 31.98 -6.81 17.75
N SER A 62 30.91 -7.49 18.10
CA SER A 62 30.86 -8.62 19.04
C SER A 62 30.99 -9.94 18.30
N ASN A 63 30.51 -10.02 17.06
CA ASN A 63 30.64 -11.20 16.20
C ASN A 63 31.95 -11.21 15.38
N GLY A 64 32.70 -10.09 15.34
CA GLY A 64 34.00 -9.95 14.71
C GLY A 64 33.95 -9.89 13.18
N ASN A 65 32.82 -9.47 12.60
CA ASN A 65 32.61 -9.44 11.15
C ASN A 65 33.13 -8.14 10.49
N GLY A 66 33.62 -7.18 11.28
CA GLY A 66 34.23 -5.94 10.82
C GLY A 66 33.27 -4.76 10.63
N VAL A 67 31.99 -4.91 11.00
CA VAL A 67 30.98 -3.85 10.94
C VAL A 67 30.11 -3.90 12.19
N ILE A 68 29.68 -2.75 12.72
CA ILE A 68 28.63 -2.70 13.74
C ILE A 68 27.29 -2.94 13.05
N ASP A 69 26.60 -4.01 13.42
CA ASP A 69 25.30 -4.38 12.88
C ASP A 69 24.28 -4.76 13.96
N GLY A 70 23.11 -5.24 13.54
CA GLY A 70 22.03 -5.60 14.47
C GLY A 70 22.41 -6.68 15.47
N GLN A 71 23.23 -7.67 15.09
CA GLN A 71 23.67 -8.72 16.02
C GLN A 71 24.53 -8.16 17.14
N ASP A 72 25.30 -7.10 16.88
CA ASP A 72 26.13 -6.47 17.90
C ASP A 72 25.31 -5.73 18.95
N LEU A 73 24.23 -5.06 18.53
CA LEU A 73 23.31 -4.41 19.46
C LEU A 73 22.57 -5.43 20.31
N LEU A 74 22.09 -6.50 19.68
CA LEU A 74 21.38 -7.59 20.36
C LEU A 74 22.29 -8.38 21.33
N ALA A 75 23.59 -8.46 21.07
CA ALA A 75 24.55 -9.11 21.95
C ALA A 75 24.98 -8.26 23.16
N ASP A 76 24.73 -6.95 23.13
CA ASP A 76 25.12 -6.02 24.20
C ASP A 76 23.95 -5.74 25.13
N THR A 77 24.04 -6.26 26.36
CA THR A 77 23.01 -6.04 27.41
C THR A 77 22.78 -4.57 27.81
N ARG A 78 23.65 -3.65 27.39
CA ARG A 78 23.41 -2.22 27.53
C ARG A 78 22.34 -1.72 26.56
N TRP A 79 22.27 -2.34 25.37
CA TRP A 79 21.30 -2.09 24.30
C TRP A 79 20.06 -2.97 24.49
N ALA A 80 20.21 -4.29 24.43
CA ALA A 80 19.13 -5.26 24.69
C ALA A 80 19.05 -5.55 26.19
N ASN A 81 18.38 -4.66 26.92
CA ASN A 81 18.41 -4.60 28.39
C ASN A 81 17.23 -5.32 29.06
N GLY A 82 16.31 -5.88 28.28
CA GLY A 82 15.12 -6.60 28.72
C GLY A 82 13.91 -5.70 28.99
N VAL A 83 13.90 -4.46 28.47
CA VAL A 83 12.82 -3.49 28.62
C VAL A 83 12.21 -3.20 27.24
N ASP A 84 10.90 -2.93 27.25
CA ASP A 84 10.16 -2.38 26.11
C ASP A 84 10.03 -0.87 26.40
N ASP A 85 10.99 -0.08 25.90
CA ASP A 85 11.14 1.35 26.20
C ASP A 85 10.09 2.19 25.47
N ASP A 86 9.65 1.74 24.29
CA ASP A 86 8.66 2.41 23.45
C ASP A 86 7.20 1.97 23.71
N GLN A 87 7.01 0.91 24.51
CA GLN A 87 5.74 0.32 24.95
C GLN A 87 4.89 -0.23 23.80
N ASN A 88 5.54 -0.74 22.75
CA ASN A 88 4.86 -1.35 21.61
C ASN A 88 4.48 -2.83 21.85
N GLY A 89 4.92 -3.43 22.97
CA GLY A 89 4.64 -4.80 23.37
C GLY A 89 5.76 -5.80 23.06
N TYR A 90 6.90 -5.34 22.55
CA TYR A 90 8.01 -6.17 22.09
C TYR A 90 9.31 -5.75 22.77
N LEU A 91 9.88 -6.67 23.55
CA LEU A 91 11.10 -6.38 24.34
C LEU A 91 12.31 -6.21 23.42
N ASP A 92 13.02 -5.09 23.58
CA ASP A 92 14.28 -4.79 22.89
C ASP A 92 14.21 -5.06 21.37
N ASP A 93 13.14 -4.65 20.68
CA ASP A 93 12.92 -4.85 19.24
C ASP A 93 13.77 -3.90 18.36
N LEU A 94 15.03 -3.71 18.77
CA LEU A 94 16.01 -2.76 18.27
C LEU A 94 16.15 -2.73 16.75
N VAL A 95 16.07 -3.89 16.10
CA VAL A 95 16.32 -4.05 14.66
C VAL A 95 15.26 -4.87 13.95
N GLY A 96 14.07 -5.00 14.54
CA GLY A 96 12.99 -5.83 14.02
C GLY A 96 12.56 -6.95 14.96
N TRP A 97 11.67 -7.81 14.47
CA TRP A 97 11.07 -8.86 15.28
C TRP A 97 10.93 -10.18 14.54
N ASN A 98 11.09 -11.27 15.29
CA ASN A 98 10.96 -12.63 14.82
C ASN A 98 9.72 -13.29 15.42
N PHE A 99 8.66 -13.37 14.61
CA PHE A 99 7.42 -14.04 14.99
C PHE A 99 7.50 -15.56 14.95
N VAL A 100 8.53 -16.14 14.32
CA VAL A 100 8.72 -17.60 14.30
C VAL A 100 9.18 -18.09 15.68
N TYR A 101 10.08 -17.35 16.32
CA TYR A 101 10.65 -17.74 17.62
C TYR A 101 10.23 -16.84 18.79
N GLY A 102 9.54 -15.72 18.53
CA GLY A 102 9.14 -14.75 19.55
C GLY A 102 10.34 -14.01 20.15
N THR A 103 11.27 -13.58 19.29
CA THR A 103 12.53 -12.93 19.70
C THR A 103 12.76 -11.63 18.94
N ASN A 104 13.66 -10.79 19.43
CA ASN A 104 14.13 -9.57 18.77
C ASN A 104 15.23 -9.81 17.71
N ASP A 105 15.54 -11.07 17.41
CA ASP A 105 16.52 -11.45 16.39
C ASP A 105 15.81 -11.95 15.13
N ALA A 106 15.64 -11.05 14.17
CA ALA A 106 15.07 -11.32 12.85
C ALA A 106 16.16 -11.62 11.79
N THR A 107 17.29 -12.21 12.19
CA THR A 107 18.34 -12.63 11.25
C THR A 107 17.78 -13.61 10.21
N ASP A 108 18.08 -13.33 8.94
CA ASP A 108 17.68 -14.22 7.84
C ASP A 108 18.47 -15.53 7.86
N ILE A 109 17.75 -16.65 7.95
CA ILE A 109 18.32 -18.00 7.85
C ILE A 109 18.01 -18.68 6.51
N ASN A 110 17.21 -18.04 5.65
CA ASN A 110 16.78 -18.59 4.37
C ASN A 110 17.46 -17.88 3.18
N GLY A 111 17.63 -16.57 3.26
CA GLY A 111 18.22 -15.71 2.21
C GLY A 111 17.19 -14.97 1.36
N HIS A 112 15.91 -15.38 1.37
CA HIS A 112 14.86 -14.74 0.58
C HIS A 112 14.62 -13.29 1.01
N GLY A 113 14.36 -13.03 2.29
CA GLY A 113 14.16 -11.68 2.82
C GLY A 113 15.38 -10.78 2.62
N THR A 114 16.60 -11.29 2.77
CA THR A 114 17.82 -10.52 2.44
C THR A 114 17.87 -10.10 0.97
N TRP A 115 17.50 -11.01 0.06
CA TRP A 115 17.43 -10.70 -1.37
C TRP A 115 16.34 -9.67 -1.67
N ILE A 116 15.15 -9.83 -1.09
CA ILE A 116 14.02 -8.91 -1.24
C ILE A 116 14.37 -7.51 -0.71
N ALA A 117 14.91 -7.41 0.49
CA ALA A 117 15.38 -6.15 1.07
C ALA A 117 16.41 -5.45 0.17
N SER A 118 17.28 -6.19 -0.52
CA SER A 118 18.24 -5.59 -1.46
C SER A 118 17.56 -4.90 -2.65
N ILE A 119 16.45 -5.45 -3.14
CA ILE A 119 15.66 -4.85 -4.24
C ILE A 119 14.95 -3.59 -3.77
N ILE A 120 14.37 -3.61 -2.56
CA ILE A 120 13.76 -2.44 -1.91
C ILE A 120 14.81 -1.33 -1.79
N SER A 121 15.96 -1.64 -1.18
CA SER A 121 17.08 -0.72 -0.99
C SER A 121 17.56 -0.07 -2.29
N GLN A 122 17.73 -0.88 -3.35
CA GLN A 122 18.16 -0.39 -4.66
C GLN A 122 17.16 0.59 -5.28
N SER A 123 15.86 0.41 -5.00
CA SER A 123 14.79 1.19 -5.62
C SER A 123 14.35 2.39 -4.75
N ALA A 124 14.60 2.37 -3.44
CA ALA A 124 14.08 3.36 -2.48
C ALA A 124 14.91 4.64 -2.31
N GLY A 125 16.23 4.55 -2.48
CA GLY A 125 17.15 5.66 -2.21
C GLY A 125 17.66 5.71 -0.76
N PRO A 126 18.62 6.61 -0.47
CA PRO A 126 19.54 6.47 0.67
C PRO A 126 18.95 6.72 2.06
N SER A 127 17.87 7.51 2.19
CA SER A 127 17.21 7.81 3.48
C SER A 127 16.00 6.90 3.76
N THR A 128 15.98 5.72 3.12
CA THR A 128 15.02 4.65 3.42
C THR A 128 15.68 3.60 4.29
N TYR A 129 14.95 3.11 5.30
CA TYR A 129 15.39 2.05 6.18
C TYR A 129 14.35 0.93 6.25
N ILE A 130 14.83 -0.29 6.49
CA ILE A 130 14.04 -1.52 6.46
C ILE A 130 13.98 -2.10 7.87
N VAL A 131 12.76 -2.35 8.35
CA VAL A 131 12.47 -3.14 9.55
C VAL A 131 12.26 -4.59 9.09
N PRO A 132 13.21 -5.50 9.33
CA PRO A 132 12.99 -6.91 9.04
C PRO A 132 12.00 -7.51 10.04
N ILE A 133 10.98 -8.18 9.51
CA ILE A 133 9.94 -8.83 10.31
C ILE A 133 9.84 -10.28 9.84
N GLN A 134 10.42 -11.18 10.63
CA GLN A 134 10.53 -12.58 10.23
C GLN A 134 9.26 -13.35 10.61
N ILE A 135 8.55 -13.86 9.60
CA ILE A 135 7.33 -14.68 9.78
C ILE A 135 7.48 -16.09 9.18
N ILE A 136 8.53 -16.32 8.38
CA ILE A 136 8.73 -17.55 7.60
C ILE A 136 9.80 -18.44 8.26
N GLY A 137 9.46 -19.70 8.56
CA GLY A 137 10.37 -20.69 9.16
C GLY A 137 9.64 -21.88 9.80
N ASN A 138 8.43 -21.65 10.33
CA ASN A 138 7.46 -22.67 10.75
C ASN A 138 6.08 -22.01 10.96
N PHE A 139 5.41 -21.61 9.88
CA PHE A 139 4.24 -20.70 9.89
C PHE A 139 3.13 -21.08 10.89
N PRO A 140 2.93 -20.32 11.99
CA PRO A 140 1.66 -20.33 12.67
C PRO A 140 0.64 -19.50 11.87
N SER A 141 -0.60 -19.98 11.79
CA SER A 141 -1.72 -19.21 11.26
C SER A 141 -1.80 -17.84 11.95
N GLY A 142 -1.97 -16.76 11.18
CA GLY A 142 -2.11 -15.39 11.71
C GLY A 142 -0.82 -14.58 11.91
N ALA A 143 0.38 -15.17 11.73
CA ALA A 143 1.66 -14.48 11.98
C ALA A 143 1.85 -13.20 11.15
N TRP A 144 1.35 -13.16 9.92
CA TRP A 144 1.48 -11.95 9.09
C TRP A 144 0.58 -10.80 9.58
N SER A 145 -0.62 -11.09 10.10
CA SER A 145 -1.49 -10.04 10.68
C SER A 145 -0.85 -9.40 11.91
N GLN A 146 -0.18 -10.20 12.75
CA GLN A 146 0.61 -9.71 13.88
C GLN A 146 1.81 -8.87 13.43
N ALA A 147 2.48 -9.25 12.34
CA ALA A 147 3.57 -8.48 11.75
C ALA A 147 3.12 -7.10 11.25
N VAL A 148 1.94 -7.01 10.64
CA VAL A 148 1.35 -5.73 10.21
C VAL A 148 0.96 -4.86 11.41
N ASP A 149 0.34 -5.45 12.43
CA ASP A 149 0.01 -4.74 13.68
C ASP A 149 1.28 -4.26 14.41
N TYR A 150 2.35 -5.05 14.42
CA TYR A 150 3.66 -4.67 14.96
C TYR A 150 4.24 -3.45 14.23
N PHE A 151 4.30 -3.48 12.90
CA PHE A 151 4.79 -2.34 12.13
C PHE A 151 3.92 -1.08 12.36
N THR A 152 2.60 -1.28 12.55
CA THR A 152 1.68 -0.20 12.92
C THR A 152 1.92 0.31 14.35
N ALA A 153 2.29 -0.57 15.29
CA ALA A 153 2.62 -0.21 16.66
C ALA A 153 3.91 0.63 16.72
N LEU A 154 4.95 0.24 15.98
CA LEU A 154 6.15 1.05 15.80
C LEU A 154 5.83 2.47 15.30
N ALA A 155 4.98 2.59 14.28
CA ALA A 155 4.55 3.89 13.76
C ALA A 155 3.83 4.75 14.81
N LYS A 156 2.99 4.13 15.64
CA LYS A 156 2.28 4.81 16.74
C LYS A 156 3.22 5.21 17.87
N ALA A 157 4.14 4.33 18.27
CA ALA A 157 5.14 4.59 19.28
C ALA A 157 6.02 5.78 18.87
N ALA A 158 6.55 5.73 17.64
CA ALA A 158 7.30 6.83 17.00
C ALA A 158 6.54 8.17 17.04
N LYS A 159 5.26 8.18 16.69
CA LYS A 159 4.42 9.38 16.76
C LYS A 159 4.21 9.85 18.21
N ALA A 160 3.96 8.96 19.15
CA ALA A 160 3.72 9.28 20.56
C ALA A 160 4.95 9.92 21.22
N ARG A 161 6.15 9.50 20.83
CA ARG A 161 7.42 10.12 21.27
C ARG A 161 7.80 11.40 20.49
N GLY A 162 7.00 11.83 19.52
CA GLY A 162 7.30 13.00 18.68
C GLY A 162 8.42 12.79 17.66
N GLY A 163 8.59 11.55 17.17
CA GLY A 163 9.55 11.19 16.14
C GLY A 163 9.27 11.81 14.78
N GLY A 164 10.34 11.97 13.99
CA GLY A 164 10.29 12.53 12.64
C GLY A 164 10.33 11.48 11.53
N GLU A 165 10.59 10.22 11.87
CA GLU A 165 10.56 9.11 10.93
C GLU A 165 9.13 8.81 10.45
N ARG A 166 9.03 8.27 9.24
CA ARG A 166 7.76 8.04 8.55
C ARG A 166 7.66 6.58 8.14
N TYR A 167 6.75 5.85 8.78
CA TYR A 167 6.44 4.47 8.46
C TYR A 167 5.46 4.46 7.28
N ILE A 168 5.94 4.07 6.09
CA ILE A 168 5.21 4.29 4.83
C ILE A 168 4.48 3.04 4.37
N ALA A 169 5.15 1.89 4.39
CA ALA A 169 4.60 0.68 3.80
C ALA A 169 5.20 -0.60 4.36
N THR A 170 4.48 -1.70 4.17
CA THR A 170 4.98 -3.06 4.35
C THR A 170 5.11 -3.76 2.99
N ASN A 171 6.18 -4.54 2.85
CA ASN A 171 6.44 -5.43 1.73
C ASN A 171 6.04 -6.86 2.11
N ASN A 172 5.17 -7.49 1.32
CA ASN A 172 4.58 -8.80 1.61
C ASN A 172 4.73 -9.73 0.40
N PRO A 173 5.91 -10.34 0.20
CA PRO A 173 6.30 -11.07 -1.00
C PRO A 173 5.85 -12.54 -1.00
N TYR A 174 4.65 -12.80 -0.48
CA TYR A 174 4.07 -14.14 -0.32
C TYR A 174 2.60 -14.15 -0.75
N SER A 175 2.11 -15.35 -1.06
CA SER A 175 0.73 -15.59 -1.49
C SER A 175 0.23 -16.94 -1.00
N GLY A 176 -1.02 -17.00 -0.58
CA GLY A 176 -1.74 -18.19 -0.12
C GLY A 176 -3.14 -18.28 -0.73
N ASN A 177 -3.89 -19.32 -0.36
CA ASN A 177 -5.23 -19.58 -0.90
C ASN A 177 -6.37 -19.31 0.10
N VAL A 178 -6.05 -19.11 1.38
CA VAL A 178 -7.04 -18.99 2.47
C VAL A 178 -6.65 -17.82 3.36
N PRO A 179 -7.57 -16.86 3.62
CA PRO A 179 -7.35 -15.80 4.58
C PRO A 179 -7.82 -16.20 5.99
N ASP A 180 -7.19 -15.67 7.03
CA ASP A 180 -7.82 -15.44 8.33
C ASP A 180 -8.55 -14.09 8.33
N TRP A 181 -9.79 -14.11 7.84
CA TRP A 181 -10.57 -12.90 7.59
C TRP A 181 -10.67 -11.93 8.79
N SER A 182 -10.71 -12.45 10.02
CA SER A 182 -10.96 -11.60 11.20
C SER A 182 -9.72 -10.81 11.62
N ALA A 183 -8.59 -11.50 11.80
CA ALA A 183 -7.34 -10.89 12.24
C ALA A 183 -6.73 -10.04 11.11
N GLU A 184 -6.73 -10.57 9.89
CA GLU A 184 -6.12 -9.92 8.73
C GLU A 184 -6.82 -8.62 8.35
N MET A 185 -8.16 -8.60 8.35
CA MET A 185 -8.90 -7.37 8.08
C MET A 185 -8.74 -6.33 9.18
N THR A 186 -8.61 -6.78 10.44
CA THR A 186 -8.34 -5.87 11.56
C THR A 186 -6.97 -5.21 11.41
N ALA A 187 -5.93 -5.99 11.17
CA ALA A 187 -4.56 -5.50 10.99
C ALA A 187 -4.45 -4.55 9.80
N LEU A 188 -5.03 -4.91 8.64
CA LEU A 188 -5.07 -4.03 7.48
C LEU A 188 -5.85 -2.73 7.74
N SER A 189 -6.96 -2.80 8.49
CA SER A 189 -7.71 -1.59 8.87
C SER A 189 -6.93 -0.69 9.84
N ASN A 190 -6.11 -1.27 10.72
CA ASN A 190 -5.23 -0.52 11.61
C ASN A 190 -4.11 0.17 10.82
N ALA A 191 -3.47 -0.54 9.89
CA ALA A 191 -2.46 0.02 9.00
C ALA A 191 -3.03 1.16 8.14
N ALA A 192 -4.20 0.96 7.53
CA ALA A 192 -4.87 1.99 6.74
C ALA A 192 -5.16 3.27 7.56
N ARG A 193 -5.67 3.13 8.79
CA ARG A 193 -5.91 4.27 9.69
C ARG A 193 -4.63 4.92 10.21
N ALA A 194 -3.50 4.22 10.14
CA ALA A 194 -2.18 4.73 10.48
C ALA A 194 -1.43 5.33 9.28
N ASP A 195 -2.07 5.43 8.12
CA ASP A 195 -1.47 5.92 6.86
C ASP A 195 -0.32 5.05 6.34
N ILE A 196 -0.44 3.73 6.51
CA ILE A 196 0.55 2.73 6.09
C ILE A 196 -0.02 1.90 4.92
N LEU A 197 0.75 1.78 3.83
CA LEU A 197 0.43 0.92 2.69
C LEU A 197 0.82 -0.54 2.94
N PHE A 198 0.09 -1.46 2.32
CA PHE A 198 0.33 -2.90 2.35
C PHE A 198 0.52 -3.42 0.93
N LEU A 199 1.77 -3.61 0.50
CA LEU A 199 2.06 -4.11 -0.84
C LEU A 199 2.16 -5.63 -0.81
N ALA A 200 1.37 -6.32 -1.65
CA ALA A 200 1.22 -7.77 -1.63
C ALA A 200 1.48 -8.39 -3.01
N GLY A 201 2.22 -9.50 -3.04
CA GLY A 201 2.44 -10.26 -4.27
C GLY A 201 1.20 -11.03 -4.73
N ALA A 202 0.82 -10.88 -6.00
CA ALA A 202 -0.38 -11.53 -6.56
C ALA A 202 -0.28 -13.06 -6.69
N GLY A 203 0.94 -13.64 -6.67
CA GLY A 203 1.22 -15.05 -6.93
C GLY A 203 2.04 -15.26 -8.21
N ASN A 204 2.74 -16.39 -8.33
CA ASN A 204 3.76 -16.64 -9.37
C ASN A 204 3.30 -17.53 -10.54
N ASP A 205 1.99 -17.59 -10.84
CA ASP A 205 1.44 -18.42 -11.91
C ASP A 205 0.73 -17.56 -12.97
N PRO A 206 1.34 -17.35 -14.16
CA PRO A 206 0.77 -16.53 -15.22
C PRO A 206 -0.47 -17.12 -15.90
N THR A 207 -0.91 -18.31 -15.47
CA THR A 207 -2.16 -18.93 -15.92
C THR A 207 -3.33 -18.74 -14.94
N VAL A 208 -3.06 -18.21 -13.74
CA VAL A 208 -4.06 -18.04 -12.68
C VAL A 208 -4.62 -16.62 -12.70
N ASP A 209 -5.94 -16.55 -12.83
CA ASP A 209 -6.74 -15.33 -12.70
C ASP A 209 -7.28 -15.21 -11.26
N ASN A 210 -6.82 -14.19 -10.54
CA ASN A 210 -7.20 -13.88 -9.17
C ASN A 210 -8.62 -13.29 -9.05
N ASP A 211 -9.26 -12.90 -10.17
CA ASP A 211 -10.69 -12.56 -10.19
C ASP A 211 -11.55 -13.83 -10.02
N ILE A 212 -11.01 -14.99 -10.41
CA ILE A 212 -11.68 -16.30 -10.33
C ILE A 212 -11.16 -17.10 -9.12
N THR A 213 -9.84 -17.13 -8.94
CA THR A 213 -9.14 -17.89 -7.90
C THR A 213 -8.38 -16.94 -7.00
N ALA A 214 -9.08 -16.38 -6.01
CA ALA A 214 -8.51 -15.40 -5.10
C ALA A 214 -7.22 -15.90 -4.41
N LYS A 215 -6.26 -14.99 -4.25
CA LYS A 215 -4.99 -15.20 -3.56
C LYS A 215 -4.85 -14.22 -2.43
N TYR A 216 -4.46 -14.70 -1.25
CA TYR A 216 -4.37 -13.88 -0.05
C TYR A 216 -2.90 -13.70 0.36
N PRO A 217 -2.48 -12.51 0.77
CA PRO A 217 -3.31 -11.34 1.09
C PRO A 217 -3.64 -10.43 -0.10
N ALA A 218 -3.13 -10.70 -1.31
CA ALA A 218 -3.29 -9.83 -2.48
C ALA A 218 -4.75 -9.48 -2.84
N ASN A 219 -5.70 -10.38 -2.60
CA ASN A 219 -7.13 -10.17 -2.84
C ASN A 219 -7.85 -9.43 -1.69
N LEU A 220 -7.19 -9.12 -0.58
CA LEU A 220 -7.80 -8.40 0.53
C LEU A 220 -8.02 -6.91 0.17
N SER A 221 -8.95 -6.28 0.89
CA SER A 221 -9.18 -4.84 0.85
C SER A 221 -9.56 -4.36 2.25
N SER A 222 -8.93 -3.27 2.70
CA SER A 222 -9.21 -2.63 3.99
C SER A 222 -10.37 -1.64 3.93
N TYR A 223 -10.85 -1.35 2.73
CA TYR A 223 -11.79 -0.27 2.45
C TYR A 223 -13.03 -0.31 3.33
N ARG A 224 -13.68 -1.48 3.44
CA ARG A 224 -14.93 -1.65 4.20
C ARG A 224 -14.80 -1.28 5.69
N LEU A 225 -13.63 -1.52 6.29
CA LEU A 225 -13.42 -1.29 7.71
C LEU A 225 -12.79 0.07 7.99
N ALA A 226 -11.93 0.58 7.10
CA ALA A 226 -11.15 1.79 7.31
C ALA A 226 -11.65 3.02 6.55
N GLY A 227 -12.54 2.87 5.56
CA GLY A 227 -12.95 3.95 4.65
C GLY A 227 -11.93 4.28 3.56
N ALA A 228 -10.80 3.57 3.54
CA ALA A 228 -9.71 3.73 2.58
C ALA A 228 -9.02 2.39 2.39
N ASP A 229 -8.47 2.14 1.19
CA ASP A 229 -7.75 0.88 0.93
C ASP A 229 -6.23 1.08 0.97
N CYS A 230 -5.56 0.39 1.88
CA CYS A 230 -4.10 0.38 1.95
C CYS A 230 -3.46 -0.73 1.10
N VAL A 231 -4.23 -1.70 0.59
CA VAL A 231 -3.68 -2.82 -0.16
C VAL A 231 -3.30 -2.40 -1.58
N ILE A 232 -2.10 -2.82 -2.01
CA ILE A 232 -1.62 -2.73 -3.39
C ILE A 232 -1.17 -4.13 -3.82
N SER A 233 -1.98 -4.78 -4.63
CA SER A 233 -1.74 -6.09 -5.23
C SER A 233 -0.87 -5.97 -6.48
N VAL A 234 0.32 -6.60 -6.45
CA VAL A 234 1.36 -6.44 -7.46
C VAL A 234 1.59 -7.76 -8.20
N THR A 235 1.43 -7.74 -9.53
CA THR A 235 1.89 -8.83 -10.40
C THR A 235 3.25 -8.53 -11.01
N ALA A 236 3.91 -9.56 -11.52
CA ALA A 236 5.23 -9.47 -12.12
C ALA A 236 5.16 -9.46 -13.64
N ILE A 237 6.11 -8.76 -14.25
CA ILE A 237 6.48 -8.95 -15.65
C ILE A 237 7.87 -9.59 -15.79
N ASP A 238 8.06 -10.34 -16.86
CA ASP A 238 9.36 -10.85 -17.29
C ASP A 238 10.17 -9.83 -18.10
N GLY A 239 11.38 -10.20 -18.53
CA GLY A 239 12.26 -9.33 -19.31
C GLY A 239 11.75 -8.96 -20.70
N SER A 240 10.67 -9.59 -21.19
CA SER A 240 9.97 -9.21 -22.42
C SER A 240 8.81 -8.24 -22.18
N GLY A 241 8.46 -7.98 -20.92
CA GLY A 241 7.30 -7.20 -20.51
C GLY A 241 6.00 -8.00 -20.45
N ALA A 242 6.06 -9.33 -20.57
CA ALA A 242 4.90 -10.20 -20.43
C ALA A 242 4.60 -10.48 -18.97
N ILE A 243 3.31 -10.62 -18.62
CA ILE A 243 2.89 -10.99 -17.26
C ILE A 243 3.46 -12.37 -16.92
N SER A 244 4.23 -12.44 -15.84
CA SER A 244 4.85 -13.67 -15.32
C SER A 244 4.29 -14.11 -13.97
N GLY A 245 3.48 -13.27 -13.31
CA GLY A 245 2.73 -13.62 -12.10
C GLY A 245 1.25 -13.86 -12.39
N ASN A 246 0.50 -14.19 -11.35
CA ASN A 246 -0.96 -14.19 -11.37
C ASN A 246 -1.49 -12.83 -11.81
N PHE A 247 -2.64 -12.81 -12.46
CA PHE A 247 -3.27 -11.60 -12.95
C PHE A 247 -4.70 -11.49 -12.43
N GLY A 248 -5.34 -10.36 -12.62
CA GLY A 248 -6.74 -10.16 -12.27
C GLY A 248 -7.11 -8.72 -12.55
N ARG A 249 -8.09 -8.52 -13.42
CA ARG A 249 -8.52 -7.18 -13.82
C ARG A 249 -9.09 -6.39 -12.64
N TYR A 250 -9.67 -7.08 -11.67
CA TYR A 250 -10.29 -6.52 -10.46
C TYR A 250 -9.59 -6.98 -9.17
N ALA A 251 -8.70 -7.96 -9.24
CA ALA A 251 -7.99 -8.49 -8.08
C ALA A 251 -6.53 -8.03 -7.97
N VAL A 252 -5.94 -7.52 -9.06
CA VAL A 252 -4.54 -7.12 -9.12
C VAL A 252 -4.43 -5.68 -9.57
N ASP A 253 -3.75 -4.84 -8.80
CA ASP A 253 -3.74 -3.39 -9.03
C ASP A 253 -2.78 -3.00 -10.16
N ILE A 254 -1.54 -3.49 -10.12
CA ILE A 254 -0.46 -3.01 -11.01
C ILE A 254 0.55 -4.11 -11.31
N ALA A 255 1.18 -4.02 -12.49
CA ALA A 255 2.31 -4.87 -12.85
C ALA A 255 3.64 -4.16 -12.54
N ALA A 256 4.67 -4.90 -12.13
CA ALA A 256 6.00 -4.37 -11.87
C ALA A 256 7.10 -5.32 -12.34
N GLN A 257 8.29 -4.79 -12.62
CA GLN A 257 9.43 -5.59 -13.05
C GLN A 257 9.99 -6.46 -11.93
N GLY A 258 10.47 -7.65 -12.28
CA GLY A 258 11.14 -8.54 -11.31
C GLY A 258 11.15 -10.02 -11.71
N GLY A 259 10.39 -10.43 -12.72
CA GLY A 259 10.29 -11.84 -13.16
C GLY A 259 9.48 -12.74 -12.23
N SER A 260 9.48 -12.48 -10.91
CA SER A 260 8.60 -13.08 -9.90
C SER A 260 7.84 -12.00 -9.13
N THR A 261 6.69 -12.34 -8.55
CA THR A 261 5.89 -11.39 -7.78
C THR A 261 6.59 -10.91 -6.52
N SER A 262 7.46 -11.73 -5.93
CA SER A 262 8.27 -11.34 -4.76
C SER A 262 9.24 -10.21 -5.12
N ALA A 263 9.94 -10.30 -6.24
CA ALA A 263 10.81 -9.22 -6.73
C ALA A 263 10.01 -8.00 -7.21
N ALA A 264 8.86 -8.22 -7.85
CA ALA A 264 8.00 -7.15 -8.34
C ALA A 264 7.40 -6.30 -7.20
N VAL A 265 6.94 -6.93 -6.13
CA VAL A 265 6.43 -6.22 -4.94
C VAL A 265 7.56 -5.48 -4.20
N ALA A 266 8.76 -6.04 -4.15
CA ALA A 266 9.93 -5.39 -3.58
C ALA A 266 10.32 -4.13 -4.37
N TYR A 267 10.33 -4.22 -5.70
CA TYR A 267 10.58 -3.07 -6.59
C TYR A 267 9.49 -1.99 -6.42
N ALA A 268 8.22 -2.39 -6.37
CA ALA A 268 7.11 -1.47 -6.13
C ALA A 268 7.21 -0.79 -4.75
N THR A 269 7.58 -1.54 -3.71
CA THR A 269 7.76 -1.00 -2.36
C THR A 269 8.89 0.01 -2.31
N GLY A 270 10.02 -0.29 -2.94
CA GLY A 270 11.11 0.68 -3.03
C GLY A 270 10.72 1.92 -3.84
N ALA A 271 9.95 1.79 -4.93
CA ALA A 271 9.42 2.94 -5.65
C ALA A 271 8.48 3.81 -4.78
N VAL A 272 7.63 3.19 -3.97
CA VAL A 272 6.77 3.86 -2.97
C VAL A 272 7.61 4.62 -1.94
N ALA A 273 8.68 4.00 -1.43
CA ALA A 273 9.59 4.65 -0.48
C ALA A 273 10.31 5.85 -1.10
N ALA A 274 10.84 5.72 -2.32
CA ALA A 274 11.45 6.81 -3.07
C ALA A 274 10.47 7.96 -3.32
N TYR A 275 9.21 7.64 -3.61
CA TYR A 275 8.16 8.63 -3.77
C TYR A 275 7.88 9.38 -2.47
N ALA A 276 7.78 8.66 -1.35
CA ALA A 276 7.58 9.26 -0.03
C ALA A 276 8.75 10.15 0.41
N LEU A 277 10.00 9.83 0.02
CA LEU A 277 11.16 10.69 0.23
C LEU A 277 11.06 11.99 -0.58
N LYS A 278 10.64 11.90 -1.85
CA LYS A 278 10.48 13.07 -2.73
C LYS A 278 9.30 13.95 -2.30
N TRP A 279 8.24 13.36 -1.76
CA TRP A 279 7.02 14.05 -1.34
C TRP A 279 6.72 13.78 0.16
N PRO A 280 7.41 14.49 1.09
CA PRO A 280 7.32 14.20 2.52
C PRO A 280 5.94 14.38 3.17
N GLY A 281 5.00 15.06 2.50
CA GLY A 281 3.64 15.26 2.96
C GLY A 281 2.59 14.38 2.27
N ALA A 282 3.00 13.50 1.35
CA ALA A 282 2.06 12.62 0.66
C ALA A 282 1.52 11.55 1.62
N THR A 283 0.19 11.41 1.67
CA THR A 283 -0.50 10.33 2.41
C THR A 283 -0.44 9.00 1.64
N ALA A 284 -0.69 7.88 2.31
CA ALA A 284 -0.79 6.56 1.71
C ALA A 284 -1.77 6.55 0.52
N GLN A 285 -2.92 7.19 0.67
CA GLN A 285 -3.93 7.26 -0.40
C GLN A 285 -3.47 8.08 -1.61
N GLN A 286 -2.73 9.17 -1.38
CA GLN A 286 -2.14 9.93 -2.49
C GLN A 286 -1.07 9.12 -3.20
N ILE A 287 -0.21 8.42 -2.45
CA ILE A 287 0.84 7.56 -3.00
C ILE A 287 0.19 6.46 -3.86
N ARG A 288 -0.80 5.74 -3.33
CA ARG A 288 -1.53 4.67 -4.04
C ARG A 288 -2.19 5.20 -5.32
N SER A 289 -2.94 6.29 -5.22
CA SER A 289 -3.65 6.87 -6.38
C SER A 289 -2.69 7.38 -7.43
N THR A 290 -1.58 8.00 -7.01
CA THR A 290 -0.53 8.47 -7.92
C THR A 290 0.18 7.32 -8.62
N LEU A 291 0.45 6.23 -7.89
CA LEU A 291 1.04 5.01 -8.45
C LEU A 291 0.19 4.50 -9.60
N PHE A 292 -1.12 4.37 -9.40
CA PHE A 292 -2.05 3.88 -10.42
C PHE A 292 -2.16 4.85 -11.60
N ALA A 293 -2.28 6.15 -11.31
CA ALA A 293 -2.35 7.17 -12.34
C ALA A 293 -1.02 7.31 -13.13
N SER A 294 0.09 6.80 -12.61
CA SER A 294 1.40 6.80 -13.26
C SER A 294 1.72 5.51 -14.01
N ALA A 295 0.88 4.48 -13.89
CA ALA A 295 1.08 3.20 -14.56
C ALA A 295 1.12 3.41 -16.08
N VAL A 296 2.13 2.82 -16.72
CA VAL A 296 2.33 2.91 -18.17
C VAL A 296 1.60 1.75 -18.84
N PRO A 297 0.55 2.00 -19.64
CA PRO A 297 -0.21 0.93 -20.26
C PRO A 297 0.64 0.10 -21.22
N THR A 298 0.49 -1.22 -21.18
CA THR A 298 1.11 -2.13 -22.17
C THR A 298 0.06 -3.10 -22.71
N ALA A 299 0.25 -3.58 -23.94
CA ALA A 299 -0.66 -4.56 -24.53
C ALA A 299 -0.79 -5.86 -23.71
N GLN A 300 0.22 -6.16 -22.89
CA GLN A 300 0.29 -7.34 -22.03
C GLN A 300 -0.37 -7.14 -20.65
N SER A 301 -0.51 -5.89 -20.19
CA SER A 301 -1.07 -5.54 -18.86
C SER A 301 -2.51 -5.04 -18.92
N VAL A 302 -2.95 -4.47 -20.05
CA VAL A 302 -4.35 -4.08 -20.27
C VAL A 302 -5.26 -5.31 -20.16
N GLY A 303 -6.28 -5.22 -19.30
CA GLY A 303 -7.20 -6.32 -19.02
C GLY A 303 -6.63 -7.43 -18.13
N LYS A 304 -5.42 -7.26 -17.59
CA LYS A 304 -4.75 -8.18 -16.66
C LYS A 304 -4.51 -7.59 -15.26
N THR A 305 -4.59 -6.27 -15.13
CA THR A 305 -4.53 -5.52 -13.87
C THR A 305 -5.53 -4.36 -13.91
N ALA A 306 -5.89 -3.82 -12.74
CA ALA A 306 -6.82 -2.71 -12.60
C ALA A 306 -6.27 -1.41 -13.21
N SER A 307 -4.98 -1.12 -13.01
CA SER A 307 -4.33 0.02 -13.69
C SER A 307 -4.18 -0.19 -15.20
N GLY A 308 -4.22 -1.45 -15.68
CA GLY A 308 -3.94 -1.80 -17.06
C GLY A 308 -2.50 -1.48 -17.50
N GLY A 309 -1.59 -1.28 -16.54
CA GLY A 309 -0.24 -0.79 -16.82
C GLY A 309 0.84 -1.36 -15.90
N VAL A 310 2.08 -1.03 -16.27
CA VAL A 310 3.30 -1.39 -15.55
C VAL A 310 3.84 -0.16 -14.81
N LEU A 311 4.34 -0.37 -13.60
CA LEU A 311 5.06 0.64 -12.84
C LEU A 311 6.33 1.08 -13.58
N ASP A 312 6.35 2.35 -14.01
CA ASP A 312 7.55 3.07 -14.40
C ASP A 312 7.94 4.05 -13.28
N GLN A 313 9.05 3.77 -12.58
CA GLN A 313 9.44 4.52 -11.39
C GLN A 313 9.71 5.99 -11.71
N ALA A 314 10.33 6.30 -12.86
CA ALA A 314 10.63 7.68 -13.24
C ALA A 314 9.36 8.50 -13.45
N THR A 315 8.36 7.92 -14.15
CA THR A 315 7.04 8.52 -14.35
C THR A 315 6.33 8.71 -13.02
N PHE A 316 6.34 7.70 -12.15
CA PHE A 316 5.74 7.77 -10.83
C PHE A 316 6.34 8.90 -10.00
N LEU A 317 7.68 8.94 -9.85
CA LEU A 317 8.37 9.97 -9.06
C LEU A 317 8.14 11.39 -9.59
N ASN A 318 7.93 11.57 -10.89
CA ASN A 318 7.71 12.88 -11.50
C ASN A 318 6.25 13.36 -11.45
N LYS A 319 5.33 12.52 -10.99
CA LYS A 319 3.92 12.88 -10.83
C LYS A 319 3.69 13.51 -9.46
N THR A 320 3.06 14.68 -9.46
CA THR A 320 2.63 15.34 -8.21
C THR A 320 1.63 14.46 -7.47
N PRO A 321 1.62 14.46 -6.13
CA PRO A 321 0.66 13.67 -5.37
C PRO A 321 -0.77 13.96 -5.82
N ALA A 322 -1.53 12.91 -6.11
CA ALA A 322 -2.95 13.00 -6.37
C ALA A 322 -3.65 13.70 -5.19
N LEU A 323 -4.74 14.39 -5.45
CA LEU A 323 -5.56 14.97 -4.39
C LEU A 323 -6.17 13.83 -3.58
N THR A 324 -6.12 13.92 -2.25
CA THR A 324 -6.75 12.94 -1.36
C THR A 324 -8.16 13.42 -1.09
N PRO A 325 -9.14 12.52 -0.98
CA PRO A 325 -10.33 12.85 -0.24
C PRO A 325 -9.94 13.24 1.21
N THR A 326 -10.15 14.50 1.59
CA THR A 326 -9.93 15.07 2.93
C THR A 326 -11.23 15.15 3.73
N GLY A 327 -12.37 14.96 3.08
CA GLY A 327 -13.72 14.96 3.61
C GLY A 327 -14.26 13.57 3.94
N ALA A 328 -15.59 13.47 3.94
CA ALA A 328 -16.34 12.27 4.27
C ALA A 328 -16.15 11.15 3.24
N THR A 329 -16.13 9.91 3.73
CA THR A 329 -16.36 8.72 2.91
C THR A 329 -17.81 8.32 3.03
N MET A 330 -18.52 8.30 1.90
CA MET A 330 -19.93 7.94 1.84
C MET A 330 -20.13 6.69 0.97
N LEU A 331 -20.81 5.72 1.57
CA LEU A 331 -21.11 4.44 0.95
C LEU A 331 -22.60 4.41 0.62
N GLY A 332 -22.93 4.03 -0.61
CA GLY A 332 -24.30 3.59 -0.93
C GLY A 332 -24.60 2.34 -0.10
N THR A 333 -25.65 2.38 0.69
CA THR A 333 -26.08 1.28 1.57
C THR A 333 -27.52 0.83 1.31
N TYR A 334 -28.33 1.66 0.68
CA TYR A 334 -29.71 1.37 0.32
C TYR A 334 -30.00 1.69 -1.15
N LYS A 335 -31.11 1.16 -1.67
CA LYS A 335 -31.52 1.38 -3.06
C LYS A 335 -31.93 2.83 -3.31
N GLY A 336 -31.26 3.49 -4.25
CA GLY A 336 -31.67 4.77 -4.80
C GLY A 336 -31.40 5.93 -3.85
N GLU A 337 -30.23 5.93 -3.22
CA GLU A 337 -29.86 6.92 -2.22
C GLU A 337 -29.47 8.25 -2.83
N THR A 338 -29.57 9.31 -2.03
CA THR A 338 -28.95 10.60 -2.33
C THR A 338 -27.87 10.84 -1.31
N LEU A 339 -26.63 10.85 -1.76
CA LEU A 339 -25.45 11.11 -0.95
C LEU A 339 -24.98 12.54 -1.26
N THR A 340 -24.85 13.37 -0.23
CA THR A 340 -24.37 14.75 -0.35
C THR A 340 -23.13 14.95 0.52
N GLY A 341 -22.03 15.34 -0.12
CA GLY A 341 -20.75 15.61 0.52
C GLY A 341 -20.72 16.96 1.22
N THR A 342 -19.52 17.34 1.58
CA THR A 342 -19.13 18.47 2.39
C THR A 342 -18.48 19.55 1.51
N SER A 343 -17.57 20.34 2.09
CA SER A 343 -16.76 21.31 1.35
C SER A 343 -15.29 20.87 1.22
N ASP A 344 -14.99 19.70 1.76
CA ASP A 344 -13.68 19.06 1.71
C ASP A 344 -13.68 18.04 0.57
N ASP A 345 -12.51 17.53 0.15
CA ASP A 345 -12.45 16.55 -0.94
C ASP A 345 -13.13 15.23 -0.48
N ASP A 346 -14.30 14.86 -0.97
CA ASP A 346 -15.05 13.70 -0.47
C ASP A 346 -14.84 12.44 -1.33
N LEU A 347 -15.15 11.26 -0.76
CA LEU A 347 -15.13 9.98 -1.46
C LEU A 347 -16.53 9.35 -1.45
N PHE A 348 -17.06 9.09 -2.62
CA PHE A 348 -18.34 8.41 -2.84
C PHE A 348 -18.08 7.04 -3.44
N VAL A 349 -18.66 6.00 -2.84
CA VAL A 349 -18.58 4.62 -3.36
C VAL A 349 -19.98 4.02 -3.43
N GLY A 350 -20.35 3.48 -4.60
CA GLY A 350 -21.61 2.76 -4.78
C GLY A 350 -21.72 1.48 -3.94
N HIS A 351 -22.92 0.89 -3.87
CA HIS A 351 -23.29 -0.24 -2.99
C HIS A 351 -22.28 -1.40 -2.87
N PRO A 352 -21.39 -1.44 -1.86
CA PRO A 352 -20.29 -2.40 -1.84
C PRO A 352 -20.79 -3.85 -1.77
N ASP A 353 -20.13 -4.74 -2.50
CA ASP A 353 -20.44 -6.18 -2.54
C ASP A 353 -20.59 -6.78 -1.13
N GLY A 354 -21.73 -7.44 -0.88
CA GLY A 354 -21.99 -8.20 0.35
C GLY A 354 -22.62 -7.42 1.51
N ALA A 355 -23.14 -6.21 1.30
CA ALA A 355 -24.04 -5.59 2.27
C ALA A 355 -25.35 -6.40 2.40
N THR A 356 -25.84 -6.55 3.63
CA THR A 356 -26.97 -7.41 3.96
C THR A 356 -28.25 -6.99 3.24
N GLY A 357 -28.73 -7.83 2.32
CA GLY A 357 -30.13 -7.86 1.90
C GLY A 357 -30.39 -7.35 0.49
N ARG A 358 -30.52 -8.30 -0.46
CA ARG A 358 -31.01 -8.12 -1.84
C ARG A 358 -30.26 -7.05 -2.65
N LEU A 359 -29.29 -7.51 -3.44
CA LEU A 359 -28.93 -6.88 -4.72
C LEU A 359 -30.21 -6.76 -5.57
N ALA A 360 -30.89 -5.63 -5.46
CA ALA A 360 -32.16 -5.42 -6.11
C ALA A 360 -31.91 -4.65 -7.39
N SER A 361 -32.06 -5.29 -8.55
CA SER A 361 -32.02 -4.61 -9.85
C SER A 361 -32.76 -3.26 -9.82
N ASN A 362 -32.25 -2.28 -10.55
CA ASN A 362 -32.73 -0.91 -10.73
C ASN A 362 -32.24 0.13 -9.69
N GLU A 363 -31.00 0.07 -9.22
CA GLU A 363 -30.41 1.02 -8.27
C GLU A 363 -29.80 2.23 -8.99
N VAL A 364 -30.20 3.43 -8.60
CA VAL A 364 -29.63 4.68 -9.12
C VAL A 364 -29.35 5.59 -7.95
N ASP A 365 -28.10 5.61 -7.51
CA ASP A 365 -27.67 6.52 -6.45
C ASP A 365 -27.35 7.89 -7.04
N THR A 366 -27.80 8.93 -6.36
CA THR A 366 -27.52 10.33 -6.71
C THR A 366 -26.40 10.84 -5.81
N LEU A 367 -25.27 11.22 -6.41
CA LEU A 367 -24.05 11.63 -5.74
C LEU A 367 -23.83 13.12 -5.98
N THR A 368 -23.78 13.90 -4.91
CA THR A 368 -23.47 15.33 -4.91
C THR A 368 -22.21 15.56 -4.10
N GLY A 369 -21.11 15.91 -4.76
CA GLY A 369 -19.79 16.14 -4.16
C GLY A 369 -19.79 17.29 -3.16
N GLY A 370 -20.32 18.44 -3.57
CA GLY A 370 -20.23 19.68 -2.84
C GLY A 370 -19.11 20.56 -3.41
N ALA A 371 -18.24 21.05 -2.52
CA ALA A 371 -17.02 21.74 -2.93
C ALA A 371 -15.82 20.87 -2.58
N GLY A 372 -14.70 21.04 -3.27
CA GLY A 372 -13.55 20.14 -3.13
C GLY A 372 -13.22 19.50 -4.46
N ASN A 373 -12.34 18.51 -4.44
CA ASN A 373 -11.97 17.65 -5.56
C ASN A 373 -12.41 16.23 -5.20
N ASP A 374 -13.63 15.90 -5.58
CA ASP A 374 -14.31 14.71 -5.08
C ASP A 374 -14.00 13.49 -5.93
N MET A 375 -14.01 12.31 -5.30
CA MET A 375 -13.84 11.03 -5.98
C MET A 375 -15.14 10.23 -5.96
N PHE A 376 -15.65 9.91 -7.15
CA PHE A 376 -16.87 9.12 -7.35
C PHE A 376 -16.52 7.74 -7.91
N VAL A 377 -16.46 6.71 -7.07
CA VAL A 377 -16.17 5.33 -7.49
C VAL A 377 -17.45 4.65 -7.94
N VAL A 378 -17.49 4.33 -9.23
CA VAL A 378 -18.63 3.76 -9.96
C VAL A 378 -18.19 2.48 -10.66
N GLY A 379 -18.99 1.41 -10.59
CA GLY A 379 -18.76 0.20 -11.40
C GLY A 379 -18.74 -1.11 -10.62
N SER A 380 -17.85 -1.31 -9.63
CA SER A 380 -17.67 -2.64 -8.99
C SER A 380 -18.92 -3.14 -8.25
N SER A 381 -19.66 -2.21 -7.64
CA SER A 381 -20.86 -2.45 -6.85
C SER A 381 -22.16 -2.62 -7.66
N TYR A 382 -22.13 -2.29 -8.95
CA TYR A 382 -23.31 -2.32 -9.83
C TYR A 382 -23.27 -3.50 -10.82
N GLU A 383 -22.21 -4.30 -10.79
CA GLU A 383 -21.96 -5.41 -11.73
C GLU A 383 -22.74 -6.70 -11.41
N LEU A 384 -23.30 -6.83 -10.20
CA LEU A 384 -24.01 -8.05 -9.74
C LEU A 384 -25.55 -8.00 -9.87
N GLY A 385 -26.13 -6.85 -10.26
CA GLY A 385 -27.58 -6.60 -10.35
C GLY A 385 -28.20 -6.61 -11.76
N GLY A 386 -27.35 -6.62 -12.80
CA GLY A 386 -27.75 -6.50 -14.22
C GLY A 386 -27.59 -5.07 -14.76
N ARG A 387 -27.84 -4.88 -16.07
CA ARG A 387 -27.51 -3.67 -16.87
C ARG A 387 -28.27 -2.37 -16.53
N THR A 388 -28.88 -2.26 -15.36
CA THR A 388 -29.82 -1.18 -15.04
C THR A 388 -29.34 -0.25 -13.93
N ASP A 389 -28.17 -0.52 -13.36
CA ASP A 389 -27.69 0.10 -12.14
C ASP A 389 -26.53 1.05 -12.45
N PHE A 390 -26.66 2.33 -12.07
CA PHE A 390 -25.66 3.37 -12.36
C PHE A 390 -25.74 4.54 -11.39
N ALA A 391 -24.64 5.26 -11.18
CA ALA A 391 -24.63 6.47 -10.37
C ALA A 391 -25.00 7.73 -11.18
N VAL A 392 -25.70 8.68 -10.57
CA VAL A 392 -25.93 10.02 -11.12
C VAL A 392 -25.07 11.01 -10.33
N ILE A 393 -24.06 11.58 -10.96
CA ILE A 393 -23.19 12.59 -10.36
C ILE A 393 -23.73 13.97 -10.73
N THR A 394 -24.11 14.78 -9.74
CA THR A 394 -24.92 15.99 -9.98
C THR A 394 -24.14 17.29 -10.17
N ASP A 395 -22.89 17.35 -9.72
CA ASP A 395 -22.14 18.59 -9.56
C ASP A 395 -20.66 18.49 -9.94
N PHE A 396 -20.31 17.47 -10.74
CA PHE A 396 -18.93 17.21 -11.19
C PHE A 396 -18.20 18.47 -11.67
N ALA A 397 -17.13 18.82 -10.98
CA ALA A 397 -16.32 20.01 -11.16
C ALA A 397 -14.92 19.69 -11.68
N ALA A 398 -14.15 20.73 -11.99
CA ALA A 398 -12.76 20.57 -12.38
C ALA A 398 -11.93 20.21 -11.14
N GLY A 399 -11.26 19.06 -11.16
CA GLY A 399 -10.52 18.52 -10.01
C GLY A 399 -11.01 17.14 -9.62
N ASP A 400 -12.33 16.93 -9.73
CA ASP A 400 -12.99 15.67 -9.41
C ASP A 400 -12.49 14.50 -10.27
N LYS A 401 -12.73 13.29 -9.75
CA LYS A 401 -12.36 12.03 -10.38
C LYS A 401 -13.52 11.04 -10.38
N ILE A 402 -13.66 10.32 -11.48
CA ILE A 402 -14.55 9.17 -11.61
C ILE A 402 -13.69 7.91 -11.48
N GLY A 403 -13.82 7.20 -10.37
CA GLY A 403 -13.22 5.90 -10.16
C GLY A 403 -14.00 4.84 -10.93
N VAL A 404 -13.34 4.05 -11.79
CA VAL A 404 -13.99 2.98 -12.55
C VAL A 404 -13.32 1.64 -12.29
N ALA A 405 -14.11 0.57 -12.17
CA ALA A 405 -13.57 -0.76 -11.92
C ALA A 405 -12.68 -1.24 -13.09
N GLY A 406 -11.42 -1.56 -12.81
CA GLY A 406 -10.45 -1.92 -13.85
C GLY A 406 -9.84 -0.70 -14.57
N ALA A 407 -9.36 -0.90 -15.80
CA ALA A 407 -8.58 0.11 -16.51
C ALA A 407 -9.48 1.19 -17.13
N VAL A 408 -9.07 2.47 -17.04
CA VAL A 408 -9.78 3.61 -17.67
C VAL A 408 -9.99 3.40 -19.17
N ALA A 409 -9.05 2.73 -19.84
CA ALA A 409 -9.14 2.41 -21.27
C ALA A 409 -10.32 1.50 -21.63
N ASP A 410 -10.91 0.79 -20.66
CA ASP A 410 -12.04 -0.10 -20.86
C ASP A 410 -13.39 0.63 -20.87
N TYR A 411 -13.37 1.94 -20.59
CA TYR A 411 -14.56 2.77 -20.55
C TYR A 411 -14.57 3.77 -21.70
N GLU A 412 -15.78 4.19 -22.07
CA GLU A 412 -16.03 5.25 -23.03
C GLU A 412 -17.10 6.19 -22.50
N VAL A 413 -17.02 7.45 -22.94
CA VAL A 413 -18.01 8.47 -22.59
C VAL A 413 -18.85 8.81 -23.80
N ARG A 414 -20.17 8.78 -23.63
CA ARG A 414 -21.16 9.11 -24.66
C ARG A 414 -22.31 9.89 -24.03
N ASP A 415 -22.99 10.74 -24.78
CA ASP A 415 -24.17 11.42 -24.24
C ASP A 415 -25.25 10.38 -23.92
N ALA A 416 -25.78 10.47 -22.71
CA ALA A 416 -26.73 9.50 -22.17
C ALA A 416 -27.93 10.21 -21.55
N SER A 417 -29.06 9.52 -21.58
CA SER A 417 -30.26 9.91 -20.83
C SER A 417 -30.95 8.65 -20.33
N ALA A 418 -31.00 8.51 -19.01
CA ALA A 418 -31.62 7.36 -18.37
C ALA A 418 -32.26 7.80 -17.05
N ARG A 419 -33.47 7.31 -16.78
CA ARG A 419 -34.17 7.47 -15.50
C ARG A 419 -34.26 8.91 -14.97
N GLY A 420 -34.43 9.88 -15.86
CA GLY A 420 -34.59 11.29 -15.50
C GLY A 420 -33.28 12.05 -15.34
N ALA A 421 -32.12 11.39 -15.43
CA ALA A 421 -30.82 12.04 -15.55
C ALA A 421 -30.39 12.11 -17.02
N SER A 422 -29.75 13.21 -17.40
CA SER A 422 -29.20 13.44 -18.73
C SER A 422 -27.83 14.12 -18.62
N GLY A 423 -26.86 13.62 -19.38
CA GLY A 423 -25.52 14.17 -19.40
C GLY A 423 -24.50 13.21 -20.01
N ALA A 424 -23.25 13.28 -19.54
CA ALA A 424 -22.17 12.44 -20.02
C ALA A 424 -22.29 11.06 -19.36
N GLY A 425 -22.69 10.05 -20.12
CA GLY A 425 -22.76 8.66 -19.67
C GLY A 425 -21.41 7.97 -19.79
N VAL A 426 -20.99 7.28 -18.74
CA VAL A 426 -19.81 6.44 -18.68
C VAL A 426 -20.23 4.99 -18.95
N TYR A 427 -19.71 4.40 -20.01
CA TYR A 427 -20.06 3.05 -20.46
C TYR A 427 -18.85 2.12 -20.42
N ARG A 428 -19.05 0.89 -19.95
CA ARG A 428 -18.05 -0.18 -20.08
C ARG A 428 -18.09 -0.75 -21.50
N LYS A 429 -16.94 -0.78 -22.19
CA LYS A 429 -16.84 -1.20 -23.59
C LYS A 429 -17.16 -2.67 -23.82
N SER A 430 -16.91 -3.53 -22.83
CA SER A 430 -17.05 -4.99 -22.98
C SER A 430 -18.49 -5.45 -23.20
N ASP A 431 -19.45 -4.76 -22.58
CA ASP A 431 -20.87 -5.16 -22.55
C ASP A 431 -21.84 -4.00 -22.83
N GLY A 432 -21.33 -2.77 -22.92
CA GLY A 432 -22.13 -1.57 -23.11
C GLY A 432 -22.91 -1.15 -21.87
N GLU A 433 -22.54 -1.63 -20.68
CA GLU A 433 -23.19 -1.25 -19.43
C GLU A 433 -22.93 0.22 -19.10
N LEU A 434 -23.99 0.95 -18.76
CA LEU A 434 -23.92 2.32 -18.24
C LEU A 434 -23.61 2.22 -16.75
N VAL A 435 -22.50 2.81 -16.30
CA VAL A 435 -22.10 2.76 -14.88
C VAL A 435 -22.27 4.11 -14.16
N ALA A 436 -22.29 5.22 -14.91
CA ALA A 436 -22.59 6.53 -14.35
C ALA A 436 -23.14 7.52 -15.39
N ILE A 437 -23.91 8.51 -14.95
CA ILE A 437 -24.24 9.73 -15.71
C ILE A 437 -23.71 10.93 -14.92
N VAL A 438 -22.83 11.70 -15.55
CA VAL A 438 -22.43 13.03 -15.08
C VAL A 438 -23.45 14.05 -15.56
N GLN A 439 -24.38 14.40 -14.69
CA GLN A 439 -25.55 15.19 -15.04
C GLN A 439 -25.16 16.60 -15.50
N GLY A 440 -25.79 17.07 -16.57
CA GLY A 440 -25.57 18.42 -17.10
C GLY A 440 -24.23 18.65 -17.82
N LYS A 441 -23.35 17.64 -17.91
CA LYS A 441 -22.17 17.65 -18.78
C LYS A 441 -22.49 16.96 -20.10
N SER A 442 -21.87 17.41 -21.19
CA SER A 442 -21.82 16.64 -22.44
C SER A 442 -20.62 15.71 -22.46
N ALA A 443 -20.66 14.64 -23.26
CA ALA A 443 -19.58 13.67 -23.36
C ALA A 443 -18.22 14.31 -23.69
N GLY A 444 -18.20 15.37 -24.50
CA GLY A 444 -16.98 16.09 -24.85
C GLY A 444 -16.35 16.91 -23.72
N GLN A 445 -17.04 17.03 -22.58
CA GLN A 445 -16.55 17.75 -21.40
C GLN A 445 -15.93 16.83 -20.35
N ILE A 446 -15.96 15.51 -20.56
CA ILE A 446 -15.32 14.52 -19.70
C ILE A 446 -14.19 13.87 -20.50
N SER A 447 -12.99 13.85 -19.92
CA SER A 447 -11.77 13.38 -20.55
C SER A 447 -11.18 12.17 -19.82
N ALA A 448 -10.21 11.48 -20.43
CA ALA A 448 -9.50 10.39 -19.78
C ALA A 448 -8.77 10.83 -18.48
N ALA A 449 -8.45 12.12 -18.33
CA ALA A 449 -7.81 12.66 -17.12
C ALA A 449 -8.79 12.80 -15.94
N ASP A 450 -10.09 12.71 -16.19
CA ASP A 450 -11.16 12.76 -15.19
C ASP A 450 -11.43 11.40 -14.57
N PHE A 451 -10.75 10.34 -15.04
CA PHE A 451 -10.92 8.98 -14.55
C PHE A 451 -9.70 8.47 -13.78
N ILE A 452 -9.96 7.54 -12.87
CA ILE A 452 -8.94 6.71 -12.23
C ILE A 452 -9.42 5.26 -12.23
N GLY A 453 -8.52 4.32 -12.54
CA GLY A 453 -8.82 2.90 -12.39
C GLY A 453 -8.86 2.51 -10.92
N THR A 454 -9.91 1.83 -10.51
CA THR A 454 -10.09 1.32 -9.14
C THR A 454 -10.21 -0.20 -9.15
N ARG A 455 -9.86 -0.78 -8.01
CA ARG A 455 -10.00 -2.20 -7.75
C ARG A 455 -11.41 -2.52 -7.25
#